data_AF-A0A947W5H5-F1
#
_entry.id   AF-A0A947W5H5-F1
#
_cell.length_a   1.000
_cell.length_b   1.000
_cell.length_c   1.000
_cell.angle_alpha   90.00
_cell.angle_beta   90.00
_cell.angle_gamma   90.00
#
_symmetry.space_group_name_H-M   'P 1'
#
loop_
_entity.id
_entity.type
_entity.pdbx_description
1 polymer ?
#
loop_
_entity_poly.entity_id
_entity_poly.type
_entity_poly.pdbx_seq_one_letter_code
_entity_poly.pdbx_strand_id
1 'polypeptide(L)'
;MKKVSIIGFGRFGQTLYRLIKDDFTITLYDKKKIDNKKTNPDRLTTNTSVTRNLHEVYSSEVIFYCVPISEFESVISTHKKYFKDNHVLIDVLSVKTHPAEIFKKYLANSQTQALLTHPMFGPDSSKDGFENLPLIINQFMTNDETYKFWKKYFKSKKLRVVEMSAQNHDKMAASSQGLTHFIGRLLGTYRFKKTPIDSLGTKKLLEIVEQTCNDTWQLFTDLQHFNPYTKPMRIRIGEIYDKLYNRLLPTKANPYFTTFGIQGGKGSFNEEALLHYLKKEGIKKYRIKYLYTSENVLRALHKGDIDRGQFAIHNSVGGIVDESIEAMANYKFKIIEEFAIKISHALMTGKNVKFSEITTIMTHPQVLAQCKDTLLKKYPGLKQVSGKKELIDHAMVAKYLSENKLPKHIATMGSKILANLYDLQIIEDDLQDAKENYTSFLQIARI
;
A
#
# COMPACT_ATOMS: atom_id res chain seq x y z
N MET A 1 42.40 24.39 22.92
CA MET A 1 41.42 23.94 21.91
C MET A 1 40.52 22.90 22.58
N LYS A 2 39.19 23.03 22.53
CA LYS A 2 38.31 21.98 23.07
C LYS A 2 38.50 20.68 22.27
N LYS A 3 38.47 19.54 22.94
CA LYS A 3 38.63 18.22 22.32
C LYS A 3 37.26 17.64 22.00
N VAL A 4 37.04 17.27 20.73
CA VAL A 4 35.78 16.75 20.22
C VAL A 4 35.99 15.37 19.64
N SER A 5 35.04 14.47 19.85
CA SER A 5 35.02 13.16 19.20
C SER A 5 33.87 13.06 18.20
N ILE A 6 34.10 12.38 17.07
CA ILE A 6 33.06 12.01 16.11
C ILE A 6 32.97 10.49 16.07
N ILE A 7 31.81 9.96 16.44
CA ILE A 7 31.47 8.53 16.36
C ILE A 7 30.62 8.31 15.11
N GLY A 8 31.15 7.54 14.16
CA GLY A 8 30.58 7.35 12.82
C GLY A 8 31.21 8.30 11.81
N PHE A 9 32.17 7.81 11.03
CA PHE A 9 32.91 8.55 10.01
C PHE A 9 32.51 8.16 8.58
N GLY A 10 31.22 7.86 8.41
CA GLY A 10 30.59 7.69 7.10
C GLY A 10 30.39 9.02 6.35
N ARG A 11 29.47 9.02 5.37
CA ARG A 11 29.16 10.19 4.52
C ARG A 11 28.90 11.47 5.32
N PHE A 12 28.02 11.39 6.32
CA PHE A 12 27.69 12.57 7.12
C PHE A 12 28.78 12.91 8.15
N GLY A 13 29.42 11.92 8.77
CA GLY A 13 30.56 12.16 9.68
C GLY A 13 31.71 12.94 9.03
N GLN A 14 32.01 12.66 7.76
CA GLN A 14 32.98 13.43 6.96
C GLN A 14 32.50 14.86 6.69
N THR A 15 31.20 15.05 6.47
CA THR A 15 30.58 16.38 6.28
C THR A 15 30.67 17.20 7.56
N LEU A 16 30.34 16.61 8.70
CA LEU A 16 30.48 17.25 10.01
C LEU A 16 31.94 17.57 10.30
N TYR A 17 32.86 16.65 10.02
CA TYR A 17 34.29 16.89 10.16
C TYR A 17 34.74 18.12 9.36
N ARG A 18 34.34 18.23 8.08
CA ARG A 18 34.66 19.41 7.25
C ARG A 18 34.13 20.72 7.84
N LEU A 19 33.00 20.69 8.55
CA LEU A 19 32.43 21.86 9.21
C LEU A 19 33.23 22.31 10.44
N ILE A 20 33.89 21.39 11.16
CA ILE A 20 34.44 21.66 12.51
C ILE A 20 35.96 21.40 12.66
N LYS A 21 36.63 20.85 11.63
CA LYS A 21 38.05 20.42 11.68
C LYS A 21 39.04 21.52 12.02
N ASP A 22 38.72 22.77 11.70
CA ASP A 22 39.63 23.90 11.88
C ASP A 22 39.51 24.55 13.28
N ASP A 23 38.48 24.20 14.07
CA ASP A 23 38.18 24.85 15.36
C ASP A 23 38.47 23.97 16.58
N PHE A 24 38.62 22.66 16.38
CA PHE A 24 38.79 21.69 17.45
C PHE A 24 39.94 20.72 17.21
N THR A 25 40.41 20.11 18.30
CA THR A 25 41.20 18.88 18.24
C THR A 25 40.22 17.71 18.15
N ILE A 26 40.34 16.88 17.11
CA ILE A 26 39.31 15.88 16.76
C ILE A 26 39.83 14.47 16.94
N THR A 27 39.06 13.63 17.64
CA THR A 27 39.22 12.18 17.68
C THR A 27 38.14 11.52 16.82
N LEU A 28 38.53 10.74 15.81
CA LEU A 28 37.62 10.04 14.91
C LEU A 28 37.51 8.56 15.31
N TYR A 29 36.27 8.05 15.33
CA TYR A 29 35.96 6.64 15.52
C TYR A 29 34.90 6.17 14.52
N ASP A 30 35.12 5.02 13.91
CA ASP A 30 34.11 4.30 13.12
C ASP A 30 34.26 2.80 13.35
N LYS A 31 33.16 2.06 13.24
CA LYS A 31 33.14 0.59 13.29
C LYS A 31 33.96 -0.01 12.13
N LYS A 32 33.92 0.65 10.97
CA LYS A 32 34.74 0.32 9.79
C LYS A 32 36.10 1.00 9.89
N LYS A 33 37.11 0.42 9.21
CA LYS A 33 38.43 1.04 9.11
C LYS A 33 38.31 2.38 8.37
N ILE A 34 38.75 3.47 9.01
CA ILE A 34 38.92 4.76 8.35
C ILE A 34 40.21 4.68 7.52
N ASP A 35 40.09 4.82 6.20
CA ASP A 35 41.22 4.78 5.28
C ASP A 35 41.65 6.21 4.90
N ASN A 36 42.74 6.67 5.52
CA ASN A 36 43.29 8.01 5.32
C ASN A 36 43.66 8.32 3.85
N LYS A 37 43.76 7.31 2.96
CA LYS A 37 44.14 7.50 1.54
C LYS A 37 42.95 7.56 0.58
N LYS A 38 41.78 7.01 0.93
CA LYS A 38 40.64 6.84 0.00
C LYS A 38 39.45 7.76 0.27
N THR A 39 39.30 8.32 1.47
CA THR A 39 37.99 8.85 1.91
C THR A 39 37.88 10.37 2.10
N ASN A 40 38.70 11.23 1.48
CA ASN A 40 38.37 12.66 1.44
C ASN A 40 39.22 13.47 0.42
N PRO A 41 38.63 14.45 -0.30
CA PRO A 41 39.39 15.51 -0.95
C PRO A 41 40.16 16.39 0.05
N ASP A 42 39.67 16.47 1.30
CA ASP A 42 40.30 17.20 2.39
C ASP A 42 41.13 16.24 3.27
N ARG A 43 42.45 16.24 3.10
CA ARG A 43 43.36 15.47 3.97
C ARG A 43 43.07 15.77 5.45
N LEU A 44 43.13 14.73 6.30
CA LEU A 44 42.99 14.91 7.75
C LEU A 44 44.04 15.92 8.23
N THR A 45 43.59 16.87 9.04
CA THR A 45 44.44 17.91 9.62
C THR A 45 45.37 17.32 10.71
N THR A 46 46.49 17.98 11.03
CA THR A 46 47.45 17.53 12.05
C THR A 46 46.85 17.39 13.46
N ASN A 47 45.79 18.17 13.74
CA ASN A 47 44.99 18.16 14.96
C ASN A 47 43.88 17.08 14.97
N THR A 48 43.96 16.08 14.09
CA THR A 48 43.03 14.94 14.04
C THR A 48 43.72 13.61 14.34
N SER A 49 43.17 12.85 15.29
CA SER A 49 43.55 11.46 15.56
C SER A 49 42.45 10.50 15.15
N VAL A 50 42.83 9.31 14.70
CA VAL A 50 41.91 8.20 14.40
C VAL A 50 42.15 7.11 15.43
N THR A 51 41.10 6.66 16.11
CA THR A 51 41.20 5.63 17.15
C THR A 51 40.14 4.55 16.99
N ARG A 52 40.45 3.37 17.52
CA ARG A 52 39.48 2.28 17.74
C ARG A 52 39.21 2.05 19.23
N ASN A 53 39.89 2.79 20.10
CA ASN A 53 39.75 2.68 21.54
C ASN A 53 38.68 3.66 22.03
N LEU A 54 37.58 3.13 22.55
CA LEU A 54 36.50 3.97 23.09
C LEU A 54 36.95 4.81 24.29
N HIS A 55 37.95 4.40 25.07
CA HIS A 55 38.49 5.25 26.13
C HIS A 55 39.11 6.54 25.60
N GLU A 56 39.75 6.50 24.43
CA GLU A 56 40.29 7.70 23.77
C GLU A 56 39.18 8.59 23.21
N VAL A 57 38.11 7.99 22.68
CA VAL A 57 36.91 8.71 22.22
C VAL A 57 36.29 9.50 23.38
N TYR A 58 36.09 8.86 24.53
CA TYR A 58 35.49 9.47 25.72
C TYR A 58 36.49 10.23 26.61
N SER A 59 37.74 10.41 26.14
CA SER A 59 38.67 11.41 26.69
C SER A 59 38.31 12.84 26.28
N SER A 60 37.53 13.00 25.20
CA SER A 60 36.97 14.27 24.76
C SER A 60 35.78 14.69 25.63
N GLU A 61 35.59 16.00 25.80
CA GLU A 61 34.45 16.55 26.55
C GLU A 61 33.16 16.50 25.72
N VAL A 62 33.27 16.56 24.40
CA VAL A 62 32.12 16.60 23.50
C VAL A 62 32.19 15.45 22.51
N ILE A 63 31.07 14.76 22.34
CA ILE A 63 30.96 13.59 21.48
C ILE A 63 29.78 13.77 20.52
N PHE A 64 30.08 13.84 19.22
CA PHE A 64 29.09 13.82 18.15
C PHE A 64 28.78 12.40 17.69
N TYR A 65 27.50 12.09 17.52
CA TYR A 65 27.03 10.79 17.04
C TYR A 65 26.49 10.90 15.61
N CYS A 66 27.30 10.46 14.66
CA CYS A 66 27.03 10.40 13.22
C CYS A 66 26.78 8.97 12.75
N VAL A 67 26.04 8.19 13.55
CA VAL A 67 25.70 6.79 13.27
C VAL A 67 24.31 6.68 12.63
N PRO A 68 23.98 5.58 11.94
CA PRO A 68 22.62 5.35 11.46
C PRO A 68 21.60 5.44 12.60
N ILE A 69 20.38 5.88 12.30
CA ILE A 69 19.33 6.10 13.30
C ILE A 69 18.99 4.77 13.99
N SER A 70 18.89 3.68 13.22
CA SER A 70 18.63 2.33 13.76
C SER A 70 19.70 1.81 14.72
N GLU A 71 20.95 2.28 14.59
CA GLU A 71 22.08 1.82 15.39
C GLU A 71 22.28 2.67 16.65
N PHE A 72 21.61 3.82 16.73
CA PHE A 72 21.87 4.83 17.76
C PHE A 72 21.64 4.27 19.17
N GLU A 73 20.56 3.53 19.41
CA GLU A 73 20.31 2.93 20.72
C GLU A 73 21.39 1.92 21.13
N SER A 74 21.81 1.07 20.19
CA SER A 74 22.87 0.08 20.44
C SER A 74 24.19 0.77 20.80
N VAL A 75 24.53 1.85 20.08
CA VAL A 75 25.71 2.66 20.36
C VAL A 75 25.63 3.31 21.74
N ILE A 76 24.52 4.00 22.06
CA ILE A 76 24.37 4.67 23.37
C ILE A 76 24.39 3.66 24.52
N SER A 77 23.69 2.53 24.38
CA SER A 77 23.62 1.51 25.43
C SER A 77 24.97 0.86 25.73
N THR A 78 25.74 0.52 24.69
CA THR A 78 27.07 -0.10 24.85
C THR A 78 28.13 0.89 25.33
N HIS A 79 27.98 2.17 24.99
CA HIS A 79 28.93 3.21 25.34
C HIS A 79 28.65 3.87 26.70
N LYS A 80 27.47 3.65 27.29
CA LYS A 80 27.05 4.25 28.57
C LYS A 80 28.11 4.17 29.68
N LYS A 81 28.85 3.06 29.77
CA LYS A 81 29.92 2.85 30.76
C LYS A 81 31.10 3.81 30.66
N TYR A 82 31.22 4.56 29.56
CA TYR A 82 32.28 5.54 29.35
C TYR A 82 31.83 6.98 29.62
N PHE A 83 30.53 7.21 29.86
CA PHE A 83 29.99 8.55 30.04
C PHE A 83 30.42 9.14 31.38
N LYS A 84 30.66 10.45 31.40
CA LYS A 84 31.09 11.24 32.56
C LYS A 84 30.23 12.49 32.68
N ASP A 85 30.12 13.01 33.89
CA ASP A 85 29.28 14.17 34.21
C ASP A 85 29.64 15.45 33.45
N ASN A 86 30.89 15.58 32.99
CA ASN A 86 31.34 16.71 32.17
C ASN A 86 31.12 16.51 30.66
N HIS A 87 30.58 15.38 30.22
CA HIS A 87 30.37 15.11 28.80
C HIS A 87 29.16 15.85 28.24
N VAL A 88 29.28 16.26 26.98
CA VAL A 88 28.19 16.76 26.14
C VAL A 88 28.02 15.83 24.93
N LEU A 89 26.90 15.13 24.88
CA LEU A 89 26.55 14.20 23.81
C LEU A 89 25.68 14.91 22.78
N ILE A 90 26.09 14.94 21.51
CA ILE A 90 25.37 15.65 20.45
C ILE A 90 24.98 14.68 19.35
N ASP A 91 23.68 14.50 19.13
CA ASP A 91 23.18 13.72 17.99
C ASP A 91 23.04 14.60 16.74
N VAL A 92 23.25 14.03 15.56
CA VAL A 92 23.01 14.69 14.25
C VAL A 92 22.05 13.87 13.37
N LEU A 93 21.19 13.06 13.98
CA LEU A 93 20.27 12.16 13.27
C LEU A 93 19.20 12.96 12.51
N SER A 94 18.58 12.36 11.49
CA SER A 94 17.51 13.03 10.73
C SER A 94 16.13 13.02 11.40
N VAL A 95 16.00 12.37 12.55
CA VAL A 95 14.81 12.35 13.41
C VAL A 95 15.21 12.78 14.82
N LYS A 96 14.27 13.27 15.64
CA LYS A 96 14.60 13.87 16.93
C LYS A 96 13.85 13.28 18.12
N THR A 97 12.63 12.75 17.95
CA THR A 97 11.93 12.09 19.07
C THR A 97 12.65 10.81 19.47
N HIS A 98 13.15 10.04 18.51
CA HIS A 98 13.88 8.81 18.76
C HIS A 98 15.18 9.00 19.59
N PRO A 99 16.15 9.86 19.19
CA PRO A 99 17.32 10.09 20.03
C PRO A 99 16.98 10.73 21.38
N ALA A 100 15.92 11.55 21.47
CA ALA A 100 15.45 12.11 22.73
C ALA A 100 15.02 11.02 23.73
N GLU A 101 14.24 10.03 23.28
CA GLU A 101 13.80 8.91 24.10
C GLU A 101 14.97 8.04 24.58
N ILE A 102 15.92 7.78 23.69
CA ILE A 102 17.13 7.01 24.01
C ILE A 102 17.98 7.75 25.05
N PHE A 103 18.25 9.04 24.85
CA PHE A 103 19.00 9.82 25.83
C PHE A 103 18.30 9.86 27.18
N LYS A 104 16.98 10.09 27.23
CA LYS A 104 16.21 10.01 28.49
C LYS A 104 16.39 8.67 29.20
N LYS A 105 16.29 7.56 28.45
CA LYS A 105 16.42 6.21 28.99
C LYS A 105 17.81 5.95 29.57
N TYR A 106 18.87 6.29 28.84
CA TYR A 106 20.22 5.90 29.22
C TYR A 106 20.95 6.91 30.12
N LEU A 107 20.51 8.17 30.14
CA LEU A 107 21.09 9.26 30.93
C LEU A 107 20.27 9.64 32.18
N ALA A 108 19.16 8.97 32.48
CA ALA A 108 18.23 9.33 33.57
C ALA A 108 18.91 9.61 34.93
N ASN A 109 20.01 8.93 35.24
CA ASN A 109 20.74 9.04 36.50
C ASN A 109 22.18 9.57 36.31
N SER A 110 22.43 10.37 35.28
CA SER A 110 23.74 10.95 34.99
C SER A 110 23.63 12.47 34.83
N GLN A 111 24.70 13.19 35.20
CA GLN A 111 24.82 14.62 34.88
C GLN A 111 25.34 14.87 33.46
N THR A 112 25.62 13.79 32.71
CA THR A 112 25.99 13.86 31.28
C THR A 112 24.94 14.65 30.53
N GLN A 113 25.40 15.67 29.79
CA GLN A 113 24.53 16.53 29.02
C GLN A 113 24.25 15.94 27.64
N ALA A 114 23.09 16.26 27.08
CA ALA A 114 22.75 15.93 25.70
C ALA A 114 22.33 17.17 24.90
N LEU A 115 22.44 17.12 23.58
CA LEU A 115 21.92 18.14 22.69
C LEU A 115 21.38 17.45 21.45
N LEU A 116 20.13 17.75 21.09
CA LEU A 116 19.59 17.21 19.85
C LEU A 116 19.84 18.21 18.73
N THR A 117 20.46 17.74 17.65
CA THR A 117 20.67 18.57 16.45
C THR A 117 20.28 17.83 15.19
N HIS A 118 19.92 18.58 14.16
CA HIS A 118 19.77 18.01 12.83
C HIS A 118 20.25 19.02 11.80
N PRO A 119 21.47 18.82 11.27
CA PRO A 119 21.92 19.51 10.08
C PRO A 119 21.04 19.10 8.90
N MET A 120 20.21 20.01 8.38
CA MET A 120 19.26 19.76 7.28
C MET A 120 19.96 19.73 5.91
N PHE A 121 21.19 19.20 5.88
CA PHE A 121 22.07 19.17 4.73
C PHE A 121 22.97 17.93 4.81
N GLY A 122 23.44 17.47 3.66
CA GLY A 122 24.39 16.36 3.55
C GLY A 122 25.62 16.75 2.73
N PRO A 123 26.43 15.75 2.31
CA PRO A 123 27.57 15.98 1.44
C PRO A 123 27.18 16.72 0.16
N ASP A 124 26.03 16.38 -0.43
CA ASP A 124 25.58 16.90 -1.72
C ASP A 124 25.14 18.37 -1.66
N SER A 125 24.43 18.76 -0.61
CA SER A 125 23.93 20.13 -0.45
C SER A 125 24.96 21.08 0.20
N SER A 126 26.07 20.55 0.72
CA SER A 126 27.15 21.35 1.31
C SER A 126 28.42 21.38 0.44
N LYS A 127 28.35 20.95 -0.83
CA LYS A 127 29.50 20.93 -1.74
C LYS A 127 30.19 22.29 -1.82
N ASP A 128 29.39 23.35 -1.93
CA ASP A 128 29.84 24.74 -2.09
C ASP A 128 29.96 25.52 -0.77
N GLY A 129 30.00 24.80 0.36
CA GLY A 129 30.09 25.39 1.70
C GLY A 129 28.81 25.24 2.52
N PHE A 130 28.76 25.92 3.66
CA PHE A 130 27.72 25.76 4.68
C PHE A 130 26.86 27.01 4.88
N GLU A 131 27.12 28.08 4.13
CA GLU A 131 26.45 29.36 4.31
C GLU A 131 24.93 29.24 4.11
N ASN A 132 24.17 29.74 5.09
CA ASN A 132 22.71 29.73 5.15
C ASN A 132 22.04 28.34 5.15
N LEU A 133 22.81 27.25 5.24
CA LEU A 133 22.23 25.91 5.37
C LEU A 133 21.52 25.76 6.73
N PRO A 134 20.34 25.10 6.79
CA PRO A 134 19.58 25.02 8.03
C PRO A 134 20.20 24.00 8.99
N LEU A 135 20.31 24.37 10.27
CA LEU A 135 20.64 23.45 11.36
C LEU A 135 19.58 23.58 12.45
N ILE A 136 18.90 22.48 12.76
CA ILE A 136 17.95 22.42 13.86
C ILE A 136 18.71 22.16 15.15
N ILE A 137 18.34 22.85 16.22
CA ILE A 137 18.89 22.67 17.56
C ILE A 137 17.74 22.61 18.59
N ASN A 138 17.86 21.68 19.54
CA ASN A 138 16.98 21.58 20.69
C ASN A 138 17.82 21.49 21.97
N GLN A 139 17.60 22.42 22.91
CA GLN A 139 18.15 22.34 24.26
C GLN A 139 17.51 21.14 24.99
N PHE A 140 18.22 20.03 25.11
CA PHE A 140 17.66 18.77 25.59
C PHE A 140 18.56 18.11 26.65
N MET A 141 18.19 18.15 27.93
CA MET A 141 19.06 17.65 29.01
C MET A 141 20.46 18.32 29.00
N THR A 142 20.52 19.64 28.77
CA THR A 142 21.76 20.43 28.83
C THR A 142 21.50 21.79 29.45
N ASN A 143 22.53 22.34 30.10
CA ASN A 143 22.46 23.64 30.72
C ASN A 143 22.50 24.79 29.69
N ASP A 144 22.11 25.98 30.14
CA ASP A 144 22.03 27.18 29.31
C ASP A 144 23.37 27.59 28.71
N GLU A 145 24.47 27.42 29.44
CA GLU A 145 25.80 27.81 28.99
C GLU A 145 26.26 26.98 27.80
N THR A 146 26.16 25.65 27.93
CA THR A 146 26.50 24.68 26.88
C THR A 146 25.62 24.90 25.65
N TYR A 147 24.32 25.09 25.86
CA TYR A 147 23.38 25.39 24.78
C TYR A 147 23.72 26.67 24.03
N LYS A 148 23.92 27.79 24.76
CA LYS A 148 24.26 29.10 24.17
C LYS A 148 25.60 29.04 23.44
N PHE A 149 26.58 28.29 23.95
CA PHE A 149 27.85 28.05 23.27
C PHE A 149 27.65 27.41 21.90
N TRP A 150 26.98 26.24 21.84
CA TRP A 150 26.78 25.51 20.58
C TRP A 150 25.91 26.27 19.59
N LYS A 151 24.86 26.93 20.07
CA LYS A 151 24.03 27.81 19.24
C LYS A 151 24.85 28.94 18.60
N LYS A 152 25.71 29.61 19.38
CA LYS A 152 26.59 30.68 18.89
C LYS A 152 27.65 30.14 17.92
N TYR A 153 28.24 28.99 18.23
CA TYR A 153 29.22 28.33 17.38
C TYR A 153 28.65 27.96 16.00
N PHE A 154 27.48 27.31 15.95
CA PHE A 154 26.87 27.00 14.65
C PHE A 154 26.49 28.27 13.87
N LYS A 155 26.03 29.33 14.55
CA LYS A 155 25.81 30.63 13.91
C LYS A 155 27.10 31.26 13.36
N SER A 156 28.24 31.14 14.04
CA SER A 156 29.52 31.67 13.55
C SER A 156 30.03 30.90 12.32
N LYS A 157 29.56 29.68 12.10
CA LYS A 157 29.75 28.93 10.84
C LYS A 157 28.81 29.37 9.70
N LYS A 158 28.12 30.50 9.87
CA LYS A 158 27.12 31.04 8.93
C LYS A 158 25.94 30.11 8.65
N LEU A 159 25.67 29.14 9.53
CA LEU A 159 24.50 28.28 9.43
C LEU A 159 23.23 29.04 9.86
N ARG A 160 22.11 28.73 9.21
CA ARG A 160 20.80 29.18 9.65
C ARG A 160 20.32 28.28 10.79
N VAL A 161 20.68 28.64 12.02
CA VAL A 161 20.31 27.89 13.22
C VAL A 161 18.84 28.16 13.58
N VAL A 162 18.04 27.09 13.63
CA VAL A 162 16.61 27.13 13.94
C VAL A 162 16.34 26.32 15.21
N GLU A 163 15.69 26.94 16.18
CA GLU A 163 15.35 26.31 17.44
C GLU A 163 14.00 25.61 17.33
N MET A 164 13.93 24.35 17.74
CA MET A 164 12.70 23.57 17.62
C MET A 164 12.65 22.45 18.66
N SER A 165 11.45 22.08 19.12
CA SER A 165 11.27 20.86 19.91
C SER A 165 11.41 19.62 19.02
N ALA A 166 11.79 18.48 19.62
CA ALA A 166 11.89 17.21 18.92
C ALA A 166 10.58 16.80 18.22
N GLN A 167 9.44 17.02 18.87
CA GLN A 167 8.11 16.70 18.34
C GLN A 167 7.75 17.59 17.14
N ASN A 168 7.97 18.90 17.26
CA ASN A 168 7.70 19.82 16.15
C ASN A 168 8.63 19.57 14.97
N HIS A 169 9.91 19.26 15.26
CA HIS A 169 10.86 18.84 14.25
C HIS A 169 10.35 17.64 13.47
N ASP A 170 10.04 16.52 14.14
CA ASP A 170 9.68 15.30 13.43
C ASP A 170 8.36 15.44 12.68
N LYS A 171 7.40 16.22 13.21
CA LYS A 171 6.16 16.55 12.51
C LYS A 171 6.42 17.30 11.20
N MET A 172 7.27 18.33 11.23
CA MET A 172 7.63 19.11 10.04
C MET A 172 8.54 18.33 9.09
N ALA A 173 9.47 17.56 9.62
CA ALA A 173 10.39 16.73 8.84
C ALA A 173 9.62 15.66 8.06
N ALA A 174 8.59 15.05 8.65
CA ALA A 174 7.73 14.10 7.94
C ALA A 174 7.09 14.73 6.70
N SER A 175 6.44 15.90 6.83
CA SER A 175 5.77 16.58 5.71
C SER A 175 6.72 17.30 4.74
N SER A 176 8.03 17.28 4.98
CA SER A 176 9.04 17.89 4.11
C SER A 176 10.08 16.86 3.64
N GLN A 177 11.12 16.61 4.43
CA GLN A 177 12.18 15.65 4.11
C GLN A 177 11.62 14.24 3.92
N GLY A 178 10.75 13.76 4.81
CA GLY A 178 10.15 12.44 4.73
C GLY A 178 9.31 12.23 3.48
N LEU A 179 8.52 13.23 3.12
CA LEU A 179 7.78 13.24 1.85
C LEU A 179 8.73 13.25 0.65
N THR A 180 9.74 14.12 0.65
CA THR A 180 10.70 14.27 -0.45
C THR A 180 11.45 12.96 -0.71
N HIS A 181 11.97 12.31 0.33
CA HIS A 181 12.63 11.02 0.21
C HIS A 181 11.68 9.91 -0.25
N PHE A 182 10.44 9.89 0.23
CA PHE A 182 9.44 8.91 -0.18
C PHE A 182 9.11 9.05 -1.68
N ILE A 183 8.82 10.27 -2.14
CA ILE A 183 8.52 10.54 -3.55
C ILE A 183 9.72 10.27 -4.44
N GLY A 184 10.93 10.72 -4.05
CA GLY A 184 12.14 10.47 -4.81
C GLY A 184 12.44 8.96 -4.98
N ARG A 185 12.30 8.17 -3.92
CA ARG A 185 12.44 6.70 -3.99
C ARG A 185 11.33 6.02 -4.78
N LEU A 186 10.10 6.51 -4.69
CA LEU A 186 8.98 6.03 -5.49
C LEU A 186 9.27 6.24 -6.98
N LEU A 187 9.68 7.45 -7.37
CA LEU A 187 10.05 7.78 -8.75
C LEU A 187 11.28 6.99 -9.24
N GLY A 188 12.28 6.79 -8.37
CA GLY A 188 13.42 5.90 -8.65
C GLY A 188 12.98 4.46 -8.91
N THR A 189 12.03 3.95 -8.12
CA THR A 189 11.46 2.59 -8.28
C THR A 189 10.62 2.49 -9.55
N TYR A 190 9.87 3.55 -9.89
CA TYR A 190 9.16 3.70 -11.16
C TYR A 190 10.11 3.79 -12.36
N ARG A 191 11.43 3.91 -12.13
CA ARG A 191 12.47 4.08 -13.16
C ARG A 191 12.24 5.36 -13.98
N PHE A 192 11.92 6.46 -13.29
CA PHE A 192 11.81 7.78 -13.90
C PHE A 192 13.15 8.20 -14.53
N LYS A 193 13.15 8.56 -15.82
CA LYS A 193 14.36 8.80 -16.62
C LYS A 193 14.27 10.12 -17.39
N LYS A 194 15.44 10.68 -17.69
CA LYS A 194 15.62 11.83 -18.58
C LYS A 194 15.11 11.53 -19.98
N THR A 195 14.54 12.54 -20.63
CA THR A 195 14.06 12.50 -22.01
C THR A 195 14.49 13.76 -22.79
N PRO A 196 14.49 13.73 -24.14
CA PRO A 196 14.81 14.91 -24.95
C PRO A 196 13.82 16.08 -24.78
N ILE A 197 12.64 15.85 -24.23
CA ILE A 197 11.55 16.83 -24.09
C ILE A 197 11.33 17.25 -22.62
N ASP A 198 12.32 17.04 -21.75
CA ASP A 198 12.22 17.32 -20.32
C ASP A 198 11.89 18.80 -20.03
N SER A 199 10.71 19.03 -19.47
CA SER A 199 10.29 20.32 -18.94
C SER A 199 11.13 20.74 -17.72
N LEU A 200 11.01 22.01 -17.30
CA LEU A 200 11.62 22.48 -16.05
C LEU A 200 11.14 21.67 -14.83
N GLY A 201 9.85 21.30 -14.79
CA GLY A 201 9.30 20.46 -13.72
C GLY A 201 9.91 19.06 -13.70
N THR A 202 10.09 18.46 -14.88
CA THR A 202 10.73 17.14 -15.03
C THR A 202 12.16 17.16 -14.50
N LYS A 203 12.93 18.21 -14.82
CA LYS A 203 14.31 18.37 -14.32
C LYS A 203 14.37 18.43 -12.79
N LYS A 204 13.46 19.17 -12.14
CA LYS A 204 13.37 19.22 -10.67
C LYS A 204 13.02 17.87 -10.05
N LEU A 205 12.13 17.09 -10.67
CA LEU A 205 11.82 15.73 -10.18
C LEU A 205 13.03 14.80 -10.31
N LEU A 206 13.79 14.91 -11.40
CA LEU A 206 15.02 14.15 -11.59
C LEU A 206 16.10 14.53 -10.56
N GLU A 207 16.24 15.81 -10.23
CA GLU A 207 17.12 16.27 -9.16
C GLU A 207 16.73 15.68 -7.80
N ILE A 208 15.43 15.63 -7.49
CA ILE A 208 14.92 14.99 -6.26
C ILE A 208 15.25 13.49 -6.26
N VAL A 209 15.05 12.79 -7.39
CA VAL A 209 15.41 11.37 -7.51
C VAL A 209 16.91 11.20 -7.29
N GLU A 210 17.76 11.97 -7.97
CA GLU A 210 19.22 11.89 -7.83
C GLU A 210 19.66 12.12 -6.39
N GLN A 211 19.19 13.18 -5.75
CA GLN A 211 19.52 13.52 -4.37
C GLN A 211 19.10 12.42 -3.39
N THR A 212 17.86 11.95 -3.47
CA THR A 212 17.30 10.99 -2.51
C THR A 212 17.75 9.55 -2.75
N CYS A 213 18.07 9.19 -3.99
CA CYS A 213 18.58 7.86 -4.36
C CYS A 213 20.08 7.69 -4.13
N ASN A 214 20.86 8.78 -4.05
CA ASN A 214 22.28 8.75 -3.68
C ASN A 214 22.53 8.40 -2.20
N ASP A 215 21.53 8.62 -1.34
CA ASP A 215 21.56 8.17 0.05
C ASP A 215 21.42 6.65 0.17
N THR A 216 21.72 6.10 1.35
CA THR A 216 21.59 4.66 1.58
C THR A 216 20.12 4.26 1.78
N TRP A 217 19.78 3.02 1.42
CA TRP A 217 18.47 2.44 1.76
C TRP A 217 18.24 2.41 3.27
N GLN A 218 19.30 2.22 4.08
CA GLN A 218 19.21 2.28 5.54
C GLN A 218 18.70 3.64 6.00
N LEU A 219 19.28 4.75 5.52
CA LEU A 219 18.84 6.10 5.92
C LEU A 219 17.39 6.35 5.52
N PHE A 220 17.01 5.94 4.30
CA PHE A 220 15.62 6.05 3.85
C PHE A 220 14.67 5.29 4.78
N THR A 221 14.94 4.00 5.03
CA THR A 221 14.13 3.13 5.88
C THR A 221 14.03 3.69 7.30
N ASP A 222 15.15 4.13 7.85
CA ASP A 222 15.23 4.71 9.18
C ASP A 222 14.37 5.96 9.32
N LEU A 223 14.50 6.90 8.37
CA LEU A 223 13.72 8.13 8.35
C LEU A 223 12.22 7.84 8.34
N GLN A 224 11.81 6.79 7.62
CA GLN A 224 10.41 6.37 7.47
C GLN A 224 9.88 5.50 8.62
N HIS A 225 10.74 4.97 9.50
CA HIS A 225 10.34 4.12 10.62
C HIS A 225 10.47 4.81 11.97
N PHE A 226 11.52 5.60 12.19
CA PHE A 226 11.81 6.23 13.48
C PHE A 226 11.20 7.63 13.62
N ASN A 227 10.58 8.16 12.57
CA ASN A 227 9.74 9.35 12.67
C ASN A 227 8.26 8.92 12.78
N PRO A 228 7.59 9.17 13.93
CA PRO A 228 6.21 8.70 14.17
C PRO A 228 5.18 9.30 13.21
N TYR A 229 5.48 10.43 12.56
CA TYR A 229 4.56 11.11 11.65
C TYR A 229 4.67 10.63 10.20
N THR A 230 5.70 9.85 9.85
CA THR A 230 5.91 9.37 8.47
C THR A 230 4.96 8.24 8.05
N LYS A 231 4.58 7.33 8.96
CA LYS A 231 3.58 6.30 8.65
C LYS A 231 2.20 6.90 8.31
N PRO A 232 1.63 7.80 9.15
CA PRO A 232 0.41 8.53 8.78
C PRO A 232 0.54 9.31 7.47
N MET A 233 1.70 9.93 7.23
CA MET A 233 1.98 10.60 5.95
C MET A 233 1.86 9.64 4.76
N ARG A 234 2.48 8.45 4.80
CA ARG A 234 2.41 7.46 3.70
C ARG A 234 0.98 6.96 3.45
N ILE A 235 0.22 6.69 4.51
CA ILE A 235 -1.20 6.29 4.41
C ILE A 235 -1.98 7.38 3.69
N ARG A 236 -1.84 8.64 4.11
CA ARG A 236 -2.52 9.79 3.49
C ARG A 236 -2.12 9.99 2.03
N ILE A 237 -0.86 9.78 1.67
CA ILE A 237 -0.42 9.82 0.26
C ILE A 237 -1.13 8.75 -0.57
N GLY A 238 -1.24 7.52 -0.06
CA GLY A 238 -1.95 6.44 -0.73
C GLY A 238 -3.43 6.77 -0.97
N GLU A 239 -4.12 7.32 0.03
CA GLU A 239 -5.51 7.77 -0.11
C GLU A 239 -5.66 8.91 -1.13
N ILE A 240 -4.73 9.87 -1.14
CA ILE A 240 -4.74 10.98 -2.10
C ILE A 240 -4.46 10.47 -3.51
N TYR A 241 -3.55 9.52 -3.67
CA TYR A 241 -3.30 8.85 -4.95
C TYR A 241 -4.58 8.22 -5.49
N ASP A 242 -5.28 7.42 -4.67
CA ASP A 242 -6.53 6.77 -5.09
C ASP A 242 -7.58 7.82 -5.50
N LYS A 243 -7.73 8.90 -4.74
CA LYS A 243 -8.65 10.02 -5.08
C LYS A 243 -8.27 10.71 -6.38
N LEU A 244 -6.98 10.98 -6.62
CA LEU A 244 -6.50 11.63 -7.83
C LEU A 244 -6.69 10.73 -9.05
N TYR A 245 -6.36 9.45 -8.91
CA TYR A 245 -6.58 8.43 -9.93
C TYR A 245 -8.06 8.35 -10.31
N ASN A 246 -8.96 8.25 -9.32
CA ASN A 246 -10.40 8.19 -9.57
C ASN A 246 -10.97 9.47 -10.20
N ARG A 247 -10.41 10.64 -9.90
CA ARG A 247 -10.80 11.91 -10.53
C ARG A 247 -10.49 11.96 -12.03
N LEU A 248 -9.46 11.24 -12.47
CA LEU A 248 -9.07 11.17 -13.88
C LEU A 248 -9.86 10.12 -14.68
N LEU A 249 -10.59 9.25 -13.99
CA LEU A 249 -11.50 8.31 -14.61
C LEU A 249 -12.84 8.99 -14.95
N PRO A 250 -13.57 8.47 -15.96
CA PRO A 250 -14.92 8.92 -16.22
C PRO A 250 -15.82 8.78 -14.98
N THR A 251 -16.64 9.80 -14.71
CA THR A 251 -17.65 9.74 -13.64
C THR A 251 -18.69 8.66 -13.91
N LYS A 252 -19.00 8.46 -15.20
CA LYS A 252 -19.70 7.30 -15.73
C LYS A 252 -18.98 6.70 -16.92
N ALA A 253 -19.00 5.39 -17.05
CA ALA A 253 -18.61 4.67 -18.26
C ALA A 253 -19.44 5.11 -19.48
N ASN A 254 -20.70 5.50 -19.25
CA ASN A 254 -21.55 6.12 -20.28
C ASN A 254 -22.44 7.22 -19.67
N PRO A 255 -22.59 8.40 -20.32
CA PRO A 255 -23.39 9.49 -19.76
C PRO A 255 -24.90 9.18 -19.67
N TYR A 256 -25.43 8.29 -20.51
CA TYR A 256 -26.88 8.07 -20.66
C TYR A 256 -27.45 6.97 -19.76
N PHE A 257 -26.63 6.00 -19.35
CA PHE A 257 -27.06 4.85 -18.54
C PHE A 257 -25.94 4.41 -17.59
N THR A 258 -26.32 3.74 -16.49
CA THR A 258 -25.36 3.13 -15.56
C THR A 258 -24.92 1.77 -16.11
N THR A 259 -23.62 1.57 -16.25
CA THR A 259 -23.04 0.31 -16.72
C THR A 259 -22.74 -0.60 -15.52
N PHE A 260 -23.45 -1.72 -15.42
CA PHE A 260 -23.22 -2.76 -14.42
C PHE A 260 -22.39 -3.88 -15.02
N GLY A 261 -21.23 -4.17 -14.44
CA GLY A 261 -20.44 -5.36 -14.77
C GLY A 261 -20.77 -6.50 -13.81
N ILE A 262 -21.06 -7.69 -14.33
CA ILE A 262 -21.41 -8.86 -13.50
C ILE A 262 -20.50 -10.06 -13.77
N GLN A 263 -20.30 -10.87 -12.73
CA GLN A 263 -19.77 -12.23 -12.85
C GLN A 263 -20.82 -13.11 -13.56
N GLY A 264 -20.38 -14.10 -14.33
CA GLY A 264 -21.27 -14.95 -15.13
C GLY A 264 -21.77 -14.31 -16.44
N GLY A 265 -22.39 -15.17 -17.27
CA GLY A 265 -22.98 -14.81 -18.56
C GLY A 265 -24.46 -14.44 -18.47
N LYS A 266 -25.06 -14.24 -19.64
CA LYS A 266 -26.50 -13.99 -19.80
C LYS A 266 -27.31 -15.20 -19.32
N GLY A 267 -28.32 -14.97 -18.48
CA GLY A 267 -29.15 -15.99 -17.82
C GLY A 267 -28.57 -16.56 -16.53
N SER A 268 -27.44 -16.01 -16.04
CA SER A 268 -26.83 -16.46 -14.78
C SER A 268 -27.58 -15.95 -13.54
N PHE A 269 -27.35 -16.58 -12.39
CA PHE A 269 -27.88 -16.10 -11.10
C PHE A 269 -27.35 -14.71 -10.70
N ASN A 270 -26.19 -14.29 -11.22
CA ASN A 270 -25.71 -12.92 -11.06
C ASN A 270 -26.58 -11.93 -11.83
N GLU A 271 -27.05 -12.28 -13.03
CA GLU A 271 -28.01 -11.43 -13.75
C GLU A 271 -29.34 -11.38 -12.99
N GLU A 272 -29.80 -12.51 -12.42
CA GLU A 272 -31.00 -12.52 -11.56
C GLU A 272 -30.88 -11.61 -10.35
N ALA A 273 -29.77 -11.72 -9.62
CA ALA A 273 -29.48 -10.87 -8.48
C ALA A 273 -29.40 -9.39 -8.88
N LEU A 274 -28.82 -9.09 -10.05
CA LEU A 274 -28.75 -7.71 -10.55
C LEU A 274 -30.14 -7.18 -10.89
N LEU A 275 -30.98 -7.94 -11.59
CA LEU A 275 -32.33 -7.51 -11.93
C LEU A 275 -33.19 -7.32 -10.67
N HIS A 276 -33.02 -8.16 -9.65
CA HIS A 276 -33.63 -7.98 -8.35
C HIS A 276 -33.21 -6.65 -7.70
N TYR A 277 -31.90 -6.39 -7.64
CA TYR A 277 -31.34 -5.14 -7.12
C TYR A 277 -31.84 -3.92 -7.89
N LEU A 278 -31.80 -3.95 -9.23
CA LEU A 278 -32.25 -2.83 -10.08
C LEU A 278 -33.73 -2.52 -9.89
N LYS A 279 -34.57 -3.55 -9.72
CA LYS A 279 -36.00 -3.38 -9.43
C LYS A 279 -36.22 -2.75 -8.06
N LYS A 280 -35.52 -3.25 -7.04
CA LYS A 280 -35.56 -2.73 -5.67
C LYS A 280 -35.18 -1.24 -5.62
N GLU A 281 -34.09 -0.88 -6.30
CA GLU A 281 -33.56 0.48 -6.34
C GLU A 281 -34.24 1.40 -7.37
N GLY A 282 -35.19 0.88 -8.16
CA GLY A 282 -35.90 1.65 -9.18
C GLY A 282 -35.04 2.15 -10.35
N ILE A 283 -33.93 1.47 -10.66
CA ILE A 283 -32.98 1.87 -11.71
C ILE A 283 -33.50 1.41 -13.09
N LYS A 284 -33.85 2.36 -13.94
CA LYS A 284 -34.46 2.09 -15.26
C LYS A 284 -33.50 2.20 -16.46
N LYS A 285 -32.43 2.99 -16.36
CA LYS A 285 -31.47 3.23 -17.44
C LYS A 285 -30.14 2.57 -17.11
N TYR A 286 -29.98 1.33 -17.56
CA TYR A 286 -28.77 0.55 -17.32
C TYR A 286 -28.34 -0.25 -18.53
N ARG A 287 -27.07 -0.69 -18.51
CA ARG A 287 -26.54 -1.71 -19.41
C ARG A 287 -25.77 -2.73 -18.60
N ILE A 288 -25.92 -4.00 -18.96
CA ILE A 288 -25.19 -5.10 -18.34
C ILE A 288 -23.97 -5.43 -19.21
N LYS A 289 -22.80 -5.55 -18.58
CA LYS A 289 -21.57 -6.06 -19.16
C LYS A 289 -21.24 -7.38 -18.48
N TYR A 290 -21.36 -8.48 -19.22
CA TYR A 290 -21.02 -9.82 -18.73
C TYR A 290 -19.51 -9.97 -18.71
N LEU A 291 -18.93 -10.08 -17.52
CA LEU A 291 -17.49 -10.13 -17.31
C LEU A 291 -17.03 -11.53 -16.87
N TYR A 292 -17.97 -12.45 -16.66
CA TYR A 292 -17.76 -13.87 -16.40
C TYR A 292 -17.12 -14.21 -15.06
N THR A 293 -16.06 -13.51 -14.63
CA THR A 293 -15.36 -13.76 -13.36
C THR A 293 -15.34 -12.52 -12.47
N SER A 294 -15.22 -12.72 -11.15
CA SER A 294 -15.13 -11.64 -10.16
C SER A 294 -13.89 -10.76 -10.39
N GLU A 295 -12.77 -11.37 -10.78
CA GLU A 295 -11.54 -10.70 -11.22
C GLU A 295 -11.79 -9.72 -12.38
N ASN A 296 -12.52 -10.15 -13.40
CA ASN A 296 -12.83 -9.29 -14.54
C ASN A 296 -13.78 -8.14 -14.16
N VAL A 297 -14.72 -8.37 -13.22
CA VAL A 297 -15.59 -7.33 -12.66
C VAL A 297 -14.76 -6.26 -11.96
N LEU A 298 -13.91 -6.65 -11.03
CA LEU A 298 -13.07 -5.73 -10.26
C LEU A 298 -12.06 -4.99 -11.14
N ARG A 299 -11.44 -5.67 -12.10
CA ARG A 299 -10.54 -5.05 -13.07
C ARG A 299 -11.25 -4.01 -13.94
N ALA A 300 -12.43 -4.33 -14.47
CA ALA A 300 -13.22 -3.39 -15.28
C ALA A 300 -13.66 -2.18 -14.44
N LEU A 301 -14.04 -2.40 -13.18
CA LEU A 301 -14.40 -1.32 -12.26
C LEU A 301 -13.22 -0.38 -12.01
N HIS A 302 -12.04 -0.94 -11.74
CA HIS A 302 -10.80 -0.21 -11.49
C HIS A 302 -10.32 0.60 -12.70
N LYS A 303 -10.56 0.10 -13.93
CA LYS A 303 -10.21 0.80 -15.18
C LYS A 303 -11.18 1.91 -15.59
N GLY A 304 -12.36 1.98 -14.97
CA GLY A 304 -13.39 2.94 -15.39
C GLY A 304 -14.37 2.41 -16.44
N ASP A 305 -14.28 1.14 -16.83
CA ASP A 305 -15.08 0.55 -17.92
C ASP A 305 -16.54 0.26 -17.53
N ILE A 306 -16.82 0.21 -16.23
CA ILE A 306 -18.15 0.02 -15.63
C ILE A 306 -18.33 0.99 -14.47
N ASP A 307 -19.58 1.23 -14.08
CA ASP A 307 -19.95 2.14 -12.99
C ASP A 307 -20.17 1.38 -11.67
N ARG A 308 -20.65 0.14 -11.79
CA ARG A 308 -21.00 -0.76 -10.69
C ARG A 308 -20.56 -2.17 -11.02
N GLY A 309 -20.05 -2.89 -10.04
CA GLY A 309 -19.73 -4.31 -10.15
C GLY A 309 -20.66 -5.17 -9.30
N GLN A 310 -20.98 -6.37 -9.75
CA GLN A 310 -21.68 -7.38 -8.94
C GLN A 310 -21.08 -8.77 -9.11
N PHE A 311 -20.90 -9.47 -8.00
CA PHE A 311 -20.51 -10.89 -7.97
C PHE A 311 -21.02 -11.57 -6.70
N ALA A 312 -21.08 -12.90 -6.74
CA ALA A 312 -21.46 -13.73 -5.59
C ALA A 312 -20.27 -13.92 -4.65
N ILE A 313 -20.52 -13.95 -3.34
CA ILE A 313 -19.48 -14.18 -2.32
C ILE A 313 -19.68 -15.47 -1.52
N HIS A 314 -20.93 -15.92 -1.40
CA HIS A 314 -21.28 -17.08 -0.60
C HIS A 314 -22.60 -17.68 -1.07
N ASN A 315 -22.69 -19.01 -1.10
CA ASN A 315 -23.92 -19.76 -1.29
C ASN A 315 -24.17 -20.65 -0.05
N SER A 316 -25.40 -20.71 0.45
CA SER A 316 -25.73 -21.45 1.68
C SER A 316 -25.49 -22.96 1.59
N VAL A 317 -25.46 -23.52 0.37
CA VAL A 317 -25.22 -24.95 0.10
C VAL A 317 -23.77 -25.19 -0.32
N GLY A 318 -23.24 -24.33 -1.19
CA GLY A 318 -21.91 -24.46 -1.80
C GLY A 318 -20.76 -23.81 -1.04
N GLY A 319 -21.06 -23.02 0.01
CA GLY A 319 -20.07 -22.29 0.79
C GLY A 319 -19.57 -21.02 0.10
N ILE A 320 -18.36 -20.61 0.46
CA ILE A 320 -17.72 -19.38 -0.03
C ILE A 320 -17.35 -19.51 -1.51
N VAL A 321 -17.45 -18.41 -2.25
CA VAL A 321 -16.98 -18.32 -3.63
C VAL A 321 -15.52 -17.88 -3.64
N ASP A 322 -14.60 -18.84 -3.67
CA ASP A 322 -13.15 -18.59 -3.52
C ASP A 322 -12.60 -17.57 -4.54
N GLU A 323 -13.02 -17.65 -5.81
CA GLU A 323 -12.57 -16.70 -6.85
C GLU A 323 -12.91 -15.24 -6.51
N SER A 324 -14.02 -15.02 -5.79
CA SER A 324 -14.42 -13.68 -5.36
C SER A 324 -13.55 -13.19 -4.23
N ILE A 325 -13.17 -14.06 -3.29
CA ILE A 325 -12.25 -13.71 -2.19
C ILE A 325 -10.87 -13.36 -2.74
N GLU A 326 -10.34 -14.18 -3.65
CA GLU A 326 -9.05 -13.93 -4.30
C GLU A 326 -9.05 -12.61 -5.08
N ALA A 327 -10.10 -12.35 -5.86
CA ALA A 327 -10.23 -11.10 -6.60
C ALA A 327 -10.30 -9.89 -5.64
N MET A 328 -11.10 -9.96 -4.57
CA MET A 328 -11.23 -8.86 -3.61
C MET A 328 -9.91 -8.52 -2.91
N ALA A 329 -8.99 -9.48 -2.73
CA ALA A 329 -7.68 -9.22 -2.14
C ALA A 329 -6.78 -8.32 -3.01
N ASN A 330 -7.02 -8.29 -4.33
CA ASN A 330 -6.17 -7.61 -5.30
C ASN A 330 -6.64 -6.19 -5.66
N TYR A 331 -7.86 -5.79 -5.28
CA TYR A 331 -8.46 -4.53 -5.72
C TYR A 331 -9.06 -3.72 -4.57
N LYS A 332 -8.97 -2.41 -4.72
CA LYS A 332 -9.63 -1.42 -3.85
C LYS A 332 -10.98 -1.01 -4.44
N PHE A 333 -12.04 -1.14 -3.66
CA PHE A 333 -13.39 -0.77 -4.04
C PHE A 333 -14.23 -0.42 -2.81
N LYS A 334 -15.39 0.20 -3.03
CA LYS A 334 -16.40 0.46 -2.01
C LYS A 334 -17.54 -0.55 -2.16
N ILE A 335 -17.94 -1.17 -1.06
CA ILE A 335 -19.20 -1.93 -1.00
C ILE A 335 -20.35 -0.93 -0.88
N ILE A 336 -21.29 -1.01 -1.82
CA ILE A 336 -22.53 -0.24 -1.78
C ILE A 336 -23.56 -1.00 -0.96
N GLU A 337 -23.72 -2.28 -1.24
CA GLU A 337 -24.69 -3.15 -0.58
C GLU A 337 -24.24 -4.60 -0.63
N GLU A 338 -24.55 -5.34 0.43
CA GLU A 338 -24.58 -6.79 0.47
C GLU A 338 -26.03 -7.24 0.55
N PHE A 339 -26.44 -8.16 -0.31
CA PHE A 339 -27.81 -8.67 -0.34
C PHE A 339 -27.82 -10.14 -0.76
N ALA A 340 -28.86 -10.86 -0.35
CA ALA A 340 -29.04 -12.26 -0.71
C ALA A 340 -30.33 -12.44 -1.51
N ILE A 341 -30.30 -13.35 -2.48
CA ILE A 341 -31.51 -13.82 -3.17
C ILE A 341 -31.63 -15.34 -3.00
N LYS A 342 -32.88 -15.82 -2.89
CA LYS A 342 -33.16 -17.25 -2.94
C LYS A 342 -32.94 -17.73 -4.37
N ILE A 343 -32.10 -18.74 -4.52
CA ILE A 343 -31.82 -19.42 -5.78
C ILE A 343 -32.78 -20.58 -5.93
N SER A 344 -33.60 -20.54 -6.99
CA SER A 344 -34.45 -21.64 -7.39
C SER A 344 -34.05 -22.17 -8.77
N HIS A 345 -34.21 -23.48 -8.95
CA HIS A 345 -34.02 -24.13 -10.25
C HIS A 345 -35.37 -24.51 -10.84
N ALA A 346 -35.62 -24.07 -12.07
CA ALA A 346 -36.81 -24.39 -12.83
C ALA A 346 -36.52 -25.44 -13.91
N LEU A 347 -37.42 -26.41 -14.07
CA LEU A 347 -37.42 -27.35 -15.19
C LEU A 347 -38.11 -26.72 -16.39
N MET A 348 -37.43 -26.70 -17.53
CA MET A 348 -37.83 -25.96 -18.72
C MET A 348 -37.69 -26.83 -19.98
N THR A 349 -38.59 -26.61 -20.95
CA THR A 349 -38.64 -27.32 -22.23
C THR A 349 -38.70 -26.34 -23.40
N GLY A 350 -38.39 -26.80 -24.61
CA GLY A 350 -38.64 -26.03 -25.82
C GLY A 350 -40.11 -25.64 -25.95
N LYS A 351 -40.39 -24.49 -26.59
CA LYS A 351 -41.75 -24.00 -26.78
C LYS A 351 -42.61 -25.02 -27.54
N ASN A 352 -43.85 -25.20 -27.09
CA ASN A 352 -44.83 -26.13 -27.67
C ASN A 352 -44.45 -27.62 -27.60
N VAL A 353 -43.52 -28.00 -26.72
CA VAL A 353 -43.23 -29.42 -26.42
C VAL A 353 -44.11 -29.88 -25.28
N LYS A 354 -44.87 -30.97 -25.46
CA LYS A 354 -45.66 -31.52 -24.35
C LYS A 354 -44.72 -32.23 -23.38
N PHE A 355 -44.98 -32.10 -22.08
CA PHE A 355 -44.19 -32.77 -21.05
C PHE A 355 -44.11 -34.30 -21.24
N SER A 356 -45.16 -34.92 -21.77
CA SER A 356 -45.19 -36.36 -22.10
C SER A 356 -44.14 -36.79 -23.14
N GLU A 357 -43.57 -35.86 -23.90
CA GLU A 357 -42.52 -36.13 -24.90
C GLU A 357 -41.11 -36.08 -24.27
N ILE A 358 -40.97 -35.60 -23.03
CA ILE A 358 -39.69 -35.44 -22.34
C ILE A 358 -39.25 -36.78 -21.76
N THR A 359 -38.01 -37.18 -22.07
CA THR A 359 -37.38 -38.39 -21.52
C THR A 359 -36.07 -38.10 -20.81
N THR A 360 -35.53 -36.88 -20.93
CA THR A 360 -34.17 -36.55 -20.48
C THR A 360 -34.07 -35.12 -19.98
N ILE A 361 -33.43 -34.93 -18.83
CA ILE A 361 -33.02 -33.62 -18.29
C ILE A 361 -31.52 -33.48 -18.53
N MET A 362 -31.15 -32.43 -19.26
CA MET A 362 -29.76 -32.05 -19.51
C MET A 362 -29.45 -30.71 -18.86
N THR A 363 -28.50 -30.67 -17.92
CA THR A 363 -28.08 -29.41 -17.26
C THR A 363 -26.66 -29.54 -16.67
N HIS A 364 -26.20 -28.49 -16.00
CA HIS A 364 -24.92 -28.46 -15.31
C HIS A 364 -24.88 -29.50 -14.18
N PRO A 365 -23.76 -30.22 -13.95
CA PRO A 365 -23.68 -31.26 -12.92
C PRO A 365 -24.06 -30.78 -11.52
N GLN A 366 -23.71 -29.53 -11.20
CA GLN A 366 -24.04 -28.93 -9.90
C GLN A 366 -25.54 -28.66 -9.73
N VAL A 367 -26.27 -28.36 -10.81
CA VAL A 367 -27.74 -28.20 -10.77
C VAL A 367 -28.40 -29.56 -10.54
N LEU A 368 -27.93 -30.61 -11.24
CA LEU A 368 -28.39 -31.98 -10.99
C LEU A 368 -28.13 -32.41 -9.55
N ALA A 369 -26.95 -32.14 -9.02
CA ALA A 369 -26.58 -32.48 -7.65
C ALA A 369 -27.45 -31.76 -6.61
N GLN A 370 -27.87 -30.52 -6.88
CA GLN A 370 -28.74 -29.73 -6.00
C GLN A 370 -30.22 -30.10 -6.09
N CYS A 371 -30.65 -30.86 -7.09
CA CYS A 371 -32.06 -31.21 -7.32
C CYS A 371 -32.29 -32.74 -7.32
N LYS A 372 -31.30 -33.52 -6.90
CA LYS A 372 -31.24 -34.97 -7.11
C LYS A 372 -32.44 -35.68 -6.48
N ASP A 373 -32.72 -35.41 -5.22
CA ASP A 373 -33.77 -36.12 -4.48
C ASP A 373 -35.16 -35.71 -4.95
N THR A 374 -35.35 -34.42 -5.24
CA THR A 374 -36.59 -33.87 -5.78
C THR A 374 -36.90 -34.43 -7.16
N LEU A 375 -35.89 -34.50 -8.04
CA LEU A 375 -36.03 -35.08 -9.37
C LEU A 375 -36.32 -36.58 -9.32
N LEU A 376 -35.66 -37.35 -8.45
CA LEU A 376 -35.96 -38.77 -8.28
C LEU A 376 -37.39 -39.00 -7.77
N LYS A 377 -37.90 -38.13 -6.90
CA LYS A 377 -39.24 -38.24 -6.35
C LYS A 377 -40.34 -37.84 -7.34
N LYS A 378 -40.18 -36.71 -8.03
CA LYS A 378 -41.21 -36.15 -8.92
C LYS A 378 -41.11 -36.67 -10.35
N TYR A 379 -39.90 -36.98 -10.81
CA TYR A 379 -39.59 -37.32 -12.20
C TYR A 379 -38.73 -38.60 -12.34
N PRO A 380 -39.11 -39.73 -11.70
CA PRO A 380 -38.27 -40.93 -11.64
C PRO A 380 -37.95 -41.55 -13.01
N GLY A 381 -38.78 -41.30 -14.02
CA GLY A 381 -38.59 -41.83 -15.38
C GLY A 381 -37.68 -40.99 -16.28
N LEU A 382 -37.28 -39.78 -15.86
CA LEU A 382 -36.45 -38.90 -16.67
C LEU A 382 -34.97 -39.19 -16.47
N LYS A 383 -34.24 -39.42 -17.56
CA LYS A 383 -32.78 -39.60 -17.52
C LYS A 383 -32.11 -38.27 -17.18
N GLN A 384 -31.24 -38.24 -16.18
CA GLN A 384 -30.48 -37.06 -15.81
C GLN A 384 -29.08 -37.15 -16.42
N VAL A 385 -28.71 -36.21 -17.29
CA VAL A 385 -27.43 -36.20 -17.99
C VAL A 385 -26.79 -34.83 -17.93
N SER A 386 -25.47 -34.78 -17.93
CA SER A 386 -24.75 -33.54 -18.22
C SER A 386 -24.28 -33.55 -19.67
N GLY A 387 -24.36 -32.39 -20.33
CA GLY A 387 -23.83 -32.23 -21.67
C GLY A 387 -22.30 -32.34 -21.72
N LYS A 388 -21.74 -32.36 -22.93
CA LYS A 388 -20.27 -32.31 -23.14
C LYS A 388 -19.90 -30.95 -23.75
N LYS A 389 -18.66 -30.50 -23.50
CA LYS A 389 -18.14 -29.22 -23.99
C LYS A 389 -19.05 -28.05 -23.55
N GLU A 390 -19.51 -27.22 -24.48
CA GLU A 390 -20.36 -26.06 -24.20
C GLU A 390 -21.71 -26.43 -23.59
N LEU A 391 -22.22 -27.65 -23.82
CA LEU A 391 -23.48 -28.13 -23.25
C LEU A 391 -23.37 -28.52 -21.75
N ILE A 392 -22.19 -28.37 -21.15
CA ILE A 392 -22.05 -28.42 -19.69
C ILE A 392 -22.75 -27.19 -19.06
N ASP A 393 -22.74 -26.04 -19.75
CA ASP A 393 -23.44 -24.85 -19.32
C ASP A 393 -24.95 -24.97 -19.59
N HIS A 394 -25.74 -24.91 -18.53
CA HIS A 394 -27.19 -25.02 -18.61
C HIS A 394 -27.84 -23.85 -19.37
N ALA A 395 -27.20 -22.67 -19.41
CA ALA A 395 -27.65 -21.56 -20.25
C ALA A 395 -27.47 -21.86 -21.75
N MET A 396 -26.43 -22.62 -22.12
CA MET A 396 -26.22 -23.09 -23.50
C MET A 396 -27.23 -24.17 -23.89
N VAL A 397 -27.58 -25.08 -22.97
CA VAL A 397 -28.66 -26.06 -23.21
C VAL A 397 -29.98 -25.33 -23.44
N ALA A 398 -30.31 -24.32 -22.61
CA ALA A 398 -31.52 -23.52 -22.77
C ALA A 398 -31.59 -22.81 -24.14
N LYS A 399 -30.48 -22.21 -24.58
CA LYS A 399 -30.37 -21.60 -25.91
C LYS A 399 -30.59 -22.61 -27.03
N TYR A 400 -30.00 -23.80 -26.93
CA TYR A 400 -30.12 -24.79 -28.00
C TYR A 400 -31.51 -25.42 -28.05
N LEU A 401 -32.22 -25.50 -26.92
CA LEU A 401 -33.63 -25.88 -26.91
C LEU A 401 -34.48 -24.87 -27.67
N SER A 402 -34.26 -23.56 -27.51
CA SER A 402 -35.01 -22.54 -28.25
C SER A 402 -34.68 -22.50 -29.73
N GLU A 403 -33.43 -22.78 -30.09
CA GLU A 403 -32.97 -22.85 -31.48
C GLU A 403 -33.32 -24.19 -32.17
N ASN A 404 -34.03 -25.11 -31.50
CA ASN A 404 -34.34 -26.46 -31.99
C ASN A 404 -33.09 -27.26 -32.40
N LYS A 405 -31.94 -26.99 -31.76
CA LYS A 405 -30.66 -27.69 -32.00
C LYS A 405 -30.47 -28.92 -31.11
N LEU A 406 -31.37 -29.11 -30.15
CA LEU A 406 -31.42 -30.30 -29.31
C LEU A 406 -32.71 -31.10 -29.61
N PRO A 407 -32.68 -32.44 -29.46
CA PRO A 407 -33.87 -33.26 -29.57
C PRO A 407 -35.02 -32.78 -28.68
N LYS A 408 -36.26 -32.85 -29.20
CA LYS A 408 -37.47 -32.39 -28.49
C LYS A 408 -37.73 -33.09 -27.15
N HIS A 409 -37.18 -34.29 -26.97
CA HIS A 409 -37.33 -35.06 -25.73
C HIS A 409 -36.42 -34.60 -24.58
N ILE A 410 -35.65 -33.51 -24.78
CA ILE A 410 -34.73 -32.95 -23.78
C ILE A 410 -35.37 -31.73 -23.09
N ALA A 411 -35.30 -31.72 -21.77
CA ALA A 411 -35.54 -30.56 -20.91
C ALA A 411 -34.23 -30.06 -20.30
N THR A 412 -34.20 -28.82 -19.83
CA THR A 412 -33.07 -28.24 -19.08
C THR A 412 -33.51 -27.72 -17.71
N MET A 413 -32.55 -27.45 -16.83
CA MET A 413 -32.80 -26.80 -15.54
C MET A 413 -31.85 -25.63 -15.29
N GLY A 414 -32.33 -24.59 -14.62
CA GLY A 414 -31.55 -23.44 -14.19
C GLY A 414 -32.43 -22.29 -13.69
N SER A 415 -31.90 -21.06 -13.67
CA SER A 415 -32.70 -19.88 -13.33
C SER A 415 -33.90 -19.73 -14.28
N LYS A 416 -35.06 -19.38 -13.72
CA LYS A 416 -36.27 -19.03 -14.50
C LYS A 416 -36.06 -17.89 -15.51
N ILE A 417 -35.00 -17.08 -15.36
CA ILE A 417 -34.64 -16.06 -16.35
C ILE A 417 -34.37 -16.69 -17.72
N LEU A 418 -33.83 -17.91 -17.76
CA LEU A 418 -33.56 -18.62 -19.01
C LEU A 418 -34.83 -18.85 -19.82
N ALA A 419 -35.97 -19.09 -19.17
CA ALA A 419 -37.24 -19.26 -19.87
C ALA A 419 -37.68 -17.99 -20.59
N ASN A 420 -37.58 -16.84 -19.92
CA ASN A 420 -37.91 -15.55 -20.54
C ASN A 420 -36.91 -15.18 -21.64
N LEU A 421 -35.64 -15.52 -21.43
CA LEU A 421 -34.55 -15.17 -22.33
C LEU A 421 -34.61 -15.96 -23.65
N TYR A 422 -34.95 -17.24 -23.57
CA TYR A 422 -34.93 -18.17 -24.70
C TYR A 422 -36.34 -18.64 -25.09
N ASP A 423 -37.39 -17.97 -24.63
CA ASP A 423 -38.79 -18.28 -24.95
C ASP A 423 -39.12 -19.78 -24.69
N LEU A 424 -38.67 -20.29 -23.54
CA LEU A 424 -38.89 -21.67 -23.12
C LEU A 424 -40.15 -21.80 -22.25
N GLN A 425 -40.73 -22.99 -22.23
CA GLN A 425 -41.85 -23.32 -21.38
C GLN A 425 -41.35 -23.88 -20.04
N ILE A 426 -41.67 -23.19 -18.94
CA ILE A 426 -41.45 -23.69 -17.58
C ILE A 426 -42.48 -24.79 -17.29
N ILE A 427 -41.99 -25.95 -16.85
CA ILE A 427 -42.80 -27.08 -16.39
C ILE A 427 -43.07 -26.96 -14.89
N GLU A 428 -42.01 -26.74 -14.12
CA GLU A 428 -42.09 -26.57 -12.66
C GLU A 428 -40.88 -25.75 -12.17
N ASP A 429 -41.06 -24.97 -11.11
CA ASP A 429 -40.01 -24.16 -10.45
C ASP A 429 -39.80 -24.64 -9.00
N ASP A 430 -38.75 -24.15 -8.34
CA ASP A 430 -38.40 -24.48 -6.94
C ASP A 430 -38.09 -25.99 -6.75
N LEU A 431 -37.29 -26.55 -7.67
CA LEU A 431 -36.95 -28.00 -7.70
C LEU A 431 -35.66 -28.40 -6.97
N GLN A 432 -34.99 -27.46 -6.32
CA GLN A 432 -33.82 -27.77 -5.49
C GLN A 432 -34.20 -28.51 -4.20
N ASP A 433 -33.30 -29.39 -3.73
CA ASP A 433 -33.51 -30.22 -2.55
C ASP A 433 -33.48 -29.39 -1.26
N ALA A 434 -32.63 -28.35 -1.22
CA ALA A 434 -32.53 -27.43 -0.10
C ALA A 434 -33.57 -26.31 -0.21
N LYS A 435 -34.52 -26.26 0.73
CA LYS A 435 -35.57 -25.21 0.80
C LYS A 435 -34.98 -23.80 0.95
N GLU A 436 -33.86 -23.69 1.68
CA GLU A 436 -33.14 -22.45 1.97
C GLU A 436 -31.81 -22.39 1.17
N ASN A 437 -31.89 -22.18 -0.14
CA ASN A 437 -30.72 -21.99 -1.02
C ASN A 437 -30.53 -20.51 -1.32
N TYR A 438 -29.80 -19.79 -0.47
CA TYR A 438 -29.50 -18.37 -0.68
C TYR A 438 -28.09 -18.19 -1.21
N THR A 439 -27.95 -17.24 -2.14
CA THR A 439 -26.64 -16.72 -2.53
C THR A 439 -26.54 -15.26 -2.14
N SER A 440 -25.46 -14.91 -1.45
CA SER A 440 -25.10 -13.54 -1.11
C SER A 440 -24.26 -12.92 -2.20
N PHE A 441 -24.60 -11.69 -2.57
CA PHE A 441 -23.96 -10.90 -3.62
C PHE A 441 -23.51 -9.55 -3.06
N LEU A 442 -22.42 -9.03 -3.62
CA LEU A 442 -21.98 -7.67 -3.36
C LEU A 442 -22.28 -6.77 -4.55
N GLN A 443 -22.83 -5.59 -4.29
CA GLN A 443 -22.83 -4.45 -5.20
C GLN A 443 -21.69 -3.52 -4.82
N ILE A 444 -20.82 -3.20 -5.78
CA ILE A 444 -19.59 -2.45 -5.52
C ILE A 444 -19.43 -1.26 -6.48
N ALA A 445 -18.67 -0.27 -6.05
CA ALA A 445 -18.24 0.89 -6.85
C ALA A 445 -16.76 1.22 -6.60
N ARG A 446 -16.20 2.10 -7.44
CA ARG A 446 -14.89 2.71 -7.18
C ARG A 446 -14.91 3.50 -5.86
N ILE A 447 -13.75 3.61 -5.22
CA ILE A 447 -13.54 4.37 -3.96
C ILE A 447 -13.80 5.86 -4.13
#